data_AF-A0A803PTT7-F1
#
_entry.id   AF-A0A803PTT7-F1
#
_cell.length_a   1.000
_cell.length_b   1.000
_cell.length_c   1.000
_cell.angle_alpha   90.00
_cell.angle_beta   90.00
_cell.angle_gamma   90.00
#
_symmetry.space_group_name_H-M   'P 1'
#
loop_
_entity.id
_entity.type
_entity.pdbx_description
1 polymer ?
#
loop_
_entity_poly.entity_id
_entity_poly.type
_entity_poly.pdbx_seq_one_letter_code
_entity_poly.pdbx_strand_id
1 'polypeptide(L)'
;MLLVAISINGNNNMFPLAYAIVEKESTNSWTWFVQLLKEDLDVEDTGFFTFILDRQKGLEKALGTVYEGFEIQFCVRHFYANFKTEFPELLLKQQLWACARAITVEEFKRRMNELKETNAAAFDWLSKKSPSEWTKSHFRTSTKCDMLLSNLCIPCGHALVCMWYSNLSEYDFFAECYKKEAFSATYEGAISPMSSREHWPDKGLNPILPPTKTVLPGKPKKSRRREVNEPPPGATKMRKFRQSNNRSNCK
;
A
#
# COMPACT_ATOMS: atom_id res chain seq x y z
N MET A 1 20.69 -11.79 -16.63
CA MET A 1 19.54 -11.27 -15.86
C MET A 1 19.50 -11.93 -14.50
N LEU A 2 19.17 -11.18 -13.46
CA LEU A 2 19.09 -11.69 -12.08
C LEU A 2 17.63 -11.97 -11.73
N LEU A 3 17.32 -13.20 -11.37
CA LEU A 3 16.03 -13.61 -10.79
C LEU A 3 16.21 -13.72 -9.28
N VAL A 4 15.25 -13.22 -8.50
CA VAL A 4 15.30 -13.28 -7.03
C VAL A 4 13.92 -13.60 -6.48
N ALA A 5 13.86 -14.54 -5.55
CA ALA A 5 12.72 -14.78 -4.68
C ALA A 5 13.03 -14.22 -3.29
N ILE A 6 12.14 -13.38 -2.78
CA ILE A 6 12.21 -12.80 -1.44
C ILE A 6 10.94 -13.23 -0.71
N SER A 7 11.07 -13.65 0.54
CA SER A 7 9.92 -13.93 1.39
C SER A 7 9.87 -13.00 2.60
N ILE A 8 8.80 -13.11 3.37
CA ILE A 8 8.52 -12.29 4.54
C ILE A 8 8.21 -13.24 5.69
N ASN A 9 8.86 -13.04 6.84
CA ASN A 9 8.57 -13.82 8.03
C ASN A 9 7.44 -13.22 8.87
N GLY A 10 7.06 -13.91 9.95
CA GLY A 10 6.01 -13.44 10.88
C GLY A 10 6.28 -12.10 11.56
N ASN A 11 7.52 -11.60 11.51
CA ASN A 11 7.89 -10.28 12.03
C ASN A 11 7.85 -9.18 10.94
N ASN A 12 7.30 -9.46 9.76
CA ASN A 12 7.32 -8.60 8.58
C ASN A 12 8.74 -8.26 8.07
N ASN A 13 9.77 -9.01 8.49
CA ASN A 13 11.11 -8.87 7.93
C ASN A 13 11.17 -9.63 6.61
N MET A 14 11.71 -8.99 5.58
CA MET A 14 11.93 -9.67 4.31
C MET A 14 13.30 -10.35 4.32
N PHE A 15 13.43 -11.46 3.62
CA PHE A 15 14.70 -12.18 3.47
C PHE A 15 14.77 -12.89 2.11
N PRO A 16 15.96 -12.93 1.47
CA PRO A 16 16.13 -13.64 0.21
C PRO A 16 15.96 -15.14 0.44
N LEU A 17 15.12 -15.78 -0.37
CA LEU A 17 14.97 -17.24 -0.40
C LEU A 17 15.92 -17.87 -1.41
N ALA A 18 15.91 -17.36 -2.64
CA ALA A 18 16.69 -17.91 -3.74
C ALA A 18 17.02 -16.82 -4.75
N TYR A 19 18.11 -17.00 -5.48
CA TYR A 19 18.47 -16.16 -6.62
C TYR A 19 19.13 -16.98 -7.72
N ALA A 20 19.03 -16.52 -8.96
CA ALA A 20 19.68 -17.15 -10.11
C ALA A 20 20.10 -16.12 -11.14
N ILE A 21 21.25 -16.37 -11.78
CA ILE A 21 21.69 -15.62 -12.96
C ILE A 21 21.28 -16.43 -14.18
N VAL A 22 20.43 -15.84 -15.03
CA VAL A 22 19.93 -16.46 -16.26
C VAL A 22 20.29 -15.61 -17.47
N GLU A 23 20.43 -16.24 -18.63
CA GLU A 23 20.76 -15.52 -19.88
C GLU A 23 19.72 -14.46 -20.23
N LYS A 24 18.44 -14.82 -20.09
CA LYS A 24 17.29 -13.95 -20.38
C LYS A 24 16.13 -14.22 -19.43
N GLU A 25 15.34 -13.19 -19.22
CA GLU A 25 14.05 -13.30 -18.55
C GLU A 25 13.03 -13.89 -19.54
N SER A 26 12.63 -15.13 -19.33
CA SER A 26 11.69 -15.84 -20.19
C SER A 26 10.82 -16.78 -19.37
N THR A 27 9.67 -17.23 -19.92
CA THR A 27 8.83 -18.22 -19.25
C THR A 27 9.63 -19.47 -18.88
N ASN A 28 10.51 -19.96 -19.76
CA ASN A 28 11.33 -21.15 -19.48
C ASN A 28 12.30 -20.92 -18.30
N SER A 29 12.98 -19.77 -18.28
CA SER A 29 13.90 -19.41 -17.18
C SER A 29 13.15 -19.30 -15.85
N TRP A 30 11.95 -18.72 -15.87
CA TRP A 30 11.10 -18.61 -14.69
C TRP A 30 10.57 -19.97 -14.23
N THR A 31 10.09 -20.82 -15.14
CA THR A 31 9.60 -22.17 -14.80
C THR A 31 10.69 -22.98 -14.13
N TRP A 32 11.89 -23.00 -14.71
CA TRP A 32 13.05 -23.66 -14.11
C TRP A 32 13.35 -23.13 -12.69
N PHE A 33 13.40 -21.81 -12.53
CA PHE A 33 13.70 -21.18 -11.24
C PHE A 33 12.65 -21.48 -10.17
N VAL A 34 11.36 -21.34 -10.49
CA VAL A 34 10.28 -21.56 -9.51
C VAL A 34 10.04 -23.03 -9.20
N GLN A 35 10.44 -23.93 -10.10
CA GLN A 35 10.43 -25.38 -9.88
C GLN A 35 11.52 -25.78 -8.87
N LEU A 36 12.76 -25.30 -9.05
CA LEU A 36 13.82 -25.51 -8.05
C LEU A 36 13.43 -24.93 -6.70
N LEU A 37 12.84 -23.74 -6.67
CA LEU A 37 12.35 -23.14 -5.42
C LEU A 37 11.29 -24.03 -4.74
N LYS A 38 10.39 -24.67 -5.50
CA LYS A 38 9.38 -25.57 -4.94
C LYS A 38 10.03 -26.82 -4.33
N GLU A 39 10.98 -27.40 -5.05
CA GLU A 39 11.73 -28.58 -4.63
C GLU A 39 12.55 -28.28 -3.36
N ASP A 40 13.24 -27.14 -3.30
CA ASP A 40 14.04 -26.72 -2.14
C ASP A 40 13.19 -26.42 -0.90
N LEU A 41 11.98 -25.88 -1.08
CA LEU A 41 11.07 -25.60 0.03
C LEU A 41 10.34 -26.86 0.53
N ASP A 42 10.42 -27.97 -0.21
CA ASP A 42 9.80 -29.27 0.12
C ASP A 42 8.32 -29.16 0.53
N VAL A 43 7.54 -28.42 -0.27
CA VAL A 43 6.13 -28.15 0.04
C VAL A 43 5.19 -28.96 -0.84
N GLU A 44 4.40 -29.82 -0.19
CA GLU A 44 3.34 -30.60 -0.83
C GLU A 44 2.11 -29.75 -1.18
N ASP A 45 1.64 -28.91 -0.23
CA ASP A 45 0.48 -28.04 -0.44
C ASP A 45 0.88 -26.63 -0.86
N THR A 46 0.79 -26.37 -2.16
CA THR A 46 1.10 -25.06 -2.74
C THR A 46 0.00 -24.01 -2.57
N GLY A 47 -1.18 -24.39 -2.08
CA GLY A 47 -2.36 -23.53 -1.99
C GLY A 47 -2.26 -22.41 -0.97
N PHE A 48 -1.32 -22.53 -0.03
CA PHE A 48 -1.03 -21.51 0.99
C PHE A 48 -0.09 -20.40 0.51
N PHE A 49 0.58 -20.58 -0.65
CA PHE A 49 1.48 -19.55 -1.16
C PHE A 49 0.73 -18.35 -1.74
N THR A 50 1.28 -17.18 -1.47
CA THR A 50 0.90 -15.92 -2.11
C THR A 50 2.14 -15.32 -2.74
N PHE A 51 2.10 -15.09 -4.05
CA PHE A 51 3.19 -14.51 -4.80
C PHE A 51 2.90 -13.05 -5.12
N ILE A 52 3.82 -12.14 -4.77
CA ILE A 52 3.74 -10.73 -5.14
C ILE A 52 4.64 -10.49 -6.36
N LEU A 53 4.02 -10.20 -7.51
CA LEU A 53 4.69 -10.11 -8.81
C LEU A 53 4.62 -8.70 -9.39
N ASP A 54 5.49 -8.38 -10.34
CA ASP A 54 5.51 -7.10 -11.06
C ASP A 54 4.72 -7.11 -12.40
N ARG A 55 3.77 -8.05 -12.57
CA ARG A 55 3.01 -8.31 -13.81
C ARG A 55 3.84 -8.78 -15.01
N GLN A 56 5.00 -9.39 -14.79
CA GLN A 56 5.69 -10.12 -15.84
C GLN A 56 4.89 -11.34 -16.30
N LYS A 57 4.40 -11.30 -17.54
CA LYS A 57 3.61 -12.38 -18.16
C LYS A 57 4.33 -13.73 -18.15
N GLY A 58 5.67 -13.73 -18.18
CA GLY A 58 6.46 -14.96 -18.15
C GLY A 58 6.38 -15.68 -16.81
N LEU A 59 6.46 -14.94 -15.72
CA LEU A 59 6.43 -15.47 -14.35
C LEU A 59 5.04 -15.98 -13.96
N GLU A 60 3.98 -15.25 -14.32
CA GLU A 60 2.60 -15.68 -14.08
C GLU A 60 2.31 -17.04 -14.73
N LYS A 61 2.75 -17.24 -15.97
CA LYS A 61 2.64 -18.53 -16.68
C LYS A 61 3.46 -19.64 -16.02
N ALA A 62 4.68 -19.31 -15.58
CA ALA A 62 5.56 -20.27 -14.92
C ALA A 62 4.96 -20.76 -13.60
N LEU A 63 4.44 -19.85 -12.77
CA LEU A 63 3.76 -20.21 -11.53
C LEU A 63 2.52 -21.06 -11.78
N GLY A 64 1.69 -20.71 -12.77
CA GLY A 64 0.53 -21.52 -13.15
C GLY A 64 0.87 -22.92 -13.67
N THR A 65 2.13 -23.19 -14.01
CA THR A 65 2.60 -24.52 -14.41
C THR A 65 3.11 -25.33 -13.22
N VAL A 66 3.64 -24.68 -12.17
CA VAL A 66 4.40 -25.33 -11.07
C VAL A 66 3.61 -25.39 -9.75
N TYR A 67 2.78 -24.39 -9.48
CA TYR A 67 2.01 -24.24 -8.26
C TYR A 67 0.51 -24.37 -8.55
N GLU A 68 -0.22 -24.99 -7.62
CA GLU A 68 -1.68 -25.11 -7.65
C GLU A 68 -2.29 -24.40 -6.44
N GLY A 69 -3.49 -23.82 -6.61
CA GLY A 69 -4.25 -23.18 -5.52
C GLY A 69 -3.67 -21.85 -4.97
N PHE A 70 -2.53 -21.41 -5.49
CA PHE A 70 -1.82 -20.19 -5.08
C PHE A 70 -2.61 -18.90 -5.36
N GLU A 71 -2.27 -17.83 -4.63
CA GLU A 71 -2.76 -16.48 -4.88
C GLU A 71 -1.68 -15.63 -5.55
N ILE A 72 -2.08 -14.81 -6.53
CA ILE A 72 -1.23 -13.78 -7.12
C ILE A 72 -1.70 -12.42 -6.64
N GLN A 73 -0.74 -11.65 -6.14
CA GLN A 73 -0.89 -10.23 -5.87
C GLN A 73 0.09 -9.45 -6.76
N PHE A 74 -0.34 -8.27 -7.19
CA PHE A 74 0.49 -7.38 -7.98
C PHE A 74 1.09 -6.30 -7.12
N CYS A 75 2.39 -6.09 -7.32
CA CYS A 75 3.11 -4.99 -6.73
C CYS A 75 2.45 -3.66 -7.11
N VAL A 76 1.91 -2.96 -6.12
CA VAL A 76 1.19 -1.70 -6.28
C VAL A 76 2.09 -0.61 -6.87
N ARG A 77 3.42 -0.70 -6.67
CA ARG A 77 4.38 0.21 -7.33
C ARG A 77 4.35 0.05 -8.85
N HIS A 78 4.43 -1.18 -9.36
CA HIS A 78 4.40 -1.44 -10.79
C HIS A 78 2.99 -1.24 -11.37
N PHE A 79 1.96 -1.58 -10.59
CA PHE A 79 0.58 -1.26 -10.90
C PHE A 79 0.37 0.25 -11.08
N TYR A 80 0.92 1.06 -10.17
CA TYR A 80 0.91 2.51 -10.27
C TYR A 80 1.74 3.03 -11.45
N ALA A 81 2.88 2.40 -11.77
CA ALA A 81 3.68 2.81 -12.93
C ALA A 81 2.87 2.73 -14.23
N ASN A 82 2.08 1.66 -14.40
CA ASN A 82 1.15 1.52 -15.53
C ASN A 82 -0.03 2.49 -15.44
N PHE A 83 -0.55 2.75 -14.25
CA PHE A 83 -1.63 3.71 -14.06
C PHE A 83 -1.19 5.14 -14.40
N LYS A 84 0.04 5.52 -14.01
CA LYS A 84 0.63 6.86 -14.19
C LYS A 84 0.77 7.25 -15.66
N THR A 85 0.88 6.29 -16.58
CA THR A 85 1.02 6.62 -18.01
C THR A 85 -0.24 7.27 -18.57
N GLU A 86 -1.42 6.91 -18.05
CA GLU A 86 -2.70 7.51 -18.41
C GLU A 86 -3.15 8.59 -17.42
N PHE A 87 -2.78 8.44 -16.14
CA PHE A 87 -3.25 9.27 -15.02
C PHE A 87 -2.07 9.78 -14.17
N PRO A 88 -1.29 10.77 -14.66
CA PRO A 88 -0.06 11.23 -14.01
C PRO A 88 -0.28 12.05 -12.73
N GLU A 89 -1.52 12.47 -12.44
CA GLU A 89 -1.86 13.38 -11.37
C GLU A 89 -1.52 12.84 -9.97
N LEU A 90 -0.94 13.70 -9.14
CA LEU A 90 -0.56 13.34 -7.77
C LEU A 90 -1.76 12.92 -6.91
N LEU A 91 -2.92 13.55 -7.11
CA LEU A 91 -4.14 13.20 -6.39
C LEU A 91 -4.59 11.77 -6.74
N LEU A 92 -4.58 11.40 -8.02
CA LEU A 92 -4.96 10.05 -8.46
C LEU A 92 -3.97 9.00 -7.97
N LYS A 93 -2.67 9.32 -7.91
CA LYS A 93 -1.68 8.49 -7.21
C LYS A 93 -2.11 8.25 -5.76
N GLN A 94 -2.39 9.31 -5.00
CA GLN A 94 -2.75 9.19 -3.59
C GLN A 94 -4.03 8.37 -3.39
N GLN A 95 -5.03 8.56 -4.24
CA GLN A 95 -6.29 7.82 -4.21
C GLN A 95 -6.10 6.35 -4.58
N LEU A 96 -5.32 6.02 -5.62
CA LEU A 96 -4.97 4.63 -5.95
C LEU A 96 -4.32 3.93 -4.76
N TRP A 97 -3.35 4.58 -4.11
CA TRP A 97 -2.68 4.06 -2.93
C TRP A 97 -3.62 3.91 -1.73
N ALA A 98 -4.62 4.79 -1.58
CA ALA A 98 -5.65 4.66 -0.56
C ALA A 98 -6.58 3.46 -0.83
N CYS A 99 -6.97 3.23 -2.08
CA CYS A 99 -7.72 2.05 -2.50
C CYS A 99 -6.92 0.76 -2.24
N ALA A 100 -5.64 0.73 -2.59
CA ALA A 100 -4.78 -0.44 -2.41
C ALA A 100 -4.59 -0.81 -0.92
N ARG A 101 -4.46 0.20 -0.04
CA ARG A 101 -4.29 0.02 1.42
C ARG A 101 -5.60 -0.21 2.19
N ALA A 102 -6.76 -0.12 1.55
CA ALA A 102 -8.04 -0.29 2.22
C ALA A 102 -8.11 -1.66 2.93
N ILE A 103 -8.46 -1.67 4.21
CA ILE A 103 -8.45 -2.88 5.05
C ILE A 103 -9.76 -3.68 4.91
N THR A 104 -10.89 -2.96 4.77
CA THR A 104 -12.23 -3.55 4.64
C THR A 104 -12.80 -3.26 3.26
N VAL A 105 -13.75 -4.09 2.84
CA VAL A 105 -14.43 -3.93 1.54
C VAL A 105 -15.23 -2.63 1.50
N GLU A 106 -15.82 -2.21 2.63
CA GLU A 106 -16.54 -0.96 2.77
C GLU A 106 -15.62 0.25 2.57
N GLU A 107 -14.44 0.22 3.20
CA GLU A 107 -13.44 1.28 3.02
C GLU A 107 -12.96 1.33 1.57
N PHE A 108 -12.70 0.16 0.96
CA PHE A 108 -12.32 0.10 -0.46
C PHE A 108 -13.39 0.72 -1.36
N LYS A 109 -14.67 0.35 -1.18
CA LYS A 109 -15.80 0.92 -1.94
C LYS A 109 -15.88 2.43 -1.77
N ARG A 110 -15.68 2.93 -0.55
CA ARG A 110 -15.65 4.37 -0.27
C ARG A 110 -14.53 5.07 -1.04
N ARG A 111 -13.30 4.53 -1.00
CA ARG A 111 -12.16 5.09 -1.74
C ARG A 111 -12.34 5.04 -3.26
N MET A 112 -12.90 3.94 -3.78
CA MET A 112 -13.23 3.83 -5.20
C MET A 112 -14.29 4.86 -5.62
N ASN A 113 -15.29 5.16 -4.78
CA ASN A 113 -16.27 6.21 -5.05
C ASN A 113 -15.63 7.62 -5.00
N GLU A 114 -14.77 7.90 -4.02
CA GLU A 114 -14.01 9.17 -3.95
C GLU A 114 -13.17 9.36 -5.23
N LEU A 115 -12.52 8.30 -5.72
CA LEU A 115 -11.79 8.32 -6.99
C LEU A 115 -12.73 8.58 -8.17
N LYS A 116 -13.91 7.94 -8.22
CA LYS A 116 -14.90 8.13 -9.29
C LYS A 116 -15.40 9.57 -9.39
N GLU A 117 -15.66 10.21 -8.25
CA GLU A 117 -16.03 11.63 -8.19
C GLU A 117 -14.90 12.54 -8.71
N THR A 118 -13.65 12.13 -8.51
CA THR A 118 -12.47 12.89 -8.95
C THR A 118 -12.18 12.67 -10.44
N ASN A 119 -12.22 11.42 -10.90
CA ASN A 119 -11.95 11.03 -12.27
C ASN A 119 -12.63 9.68 -12.58
N ALA A 120 -13.73 9.71 -13.34
CA ALA A 120 -14.48 8.52 -13.73
C ALA A 120 -13.67 7.54 -14.61
N ALA A 121 -12.80 8.05 -15.49
CA ALA A 121 -11.99 7.19 -16.36
C ALA A 121 -10.94 6.39 -15.56
N ALA A 122 -10.33 7.01 -14.53
CA ALA A 122 -9.43 6.32 -13.61
C ALA A 122 -10.16 5.23 -12.80
N PHE A 123 -11.39 5.52 -12.35
CA PHE A 123 -12.25 4.52 -11.71
C PHE A 123 -12.56 3.35 -12.64
N ASP A 124 -12.93 3.60 -13.89
CA ASP A 124 -13.23 2.55 -14.88
C ASP A 124 -11.98 1.72 -15.19
N TRP A 125 -10.80 2.35 -15.24
CA TRP A 125 -9.52 1.67 -15.44
C TRP A 125 -9.23 0.68 -14.30
N LEU A 126 -9.39 1.12 -13.04
CA LEU A 126 -9.18 0.26 -11.88
C LEU A 126 -10.24 -0.84 -11.77
N SER A 127 -11.48 -0.54 -12.14
CA SER A 127 -12.60 -1.49 -12.07
C SER A 127 -12.46 -2.67 -13.05
N LYS A 128 -11.63 -2.54 -14.09
CA LYS A 128 -11.29 -3.65 -15.00
C LYS A 128 -10.34 -4.68 -14.38
N LYS A 129 -9.77 -4.41 -13.21
CA LYS A 129 -8.79 -5.27 -12.53
C LYS A 129 -9.43 -5.91 -11.31
N SER A 130 -9.14 -7.18 -11.04
CA SER A 130 -9.73 -7.86 -9.90
C SER A 130 -9.18 -7.24 -8.61
N PRO A 131 -10.02 -6.77 -7.68
CA PRO A 131 -9.56 -6.21 -6.41
C PRO A 131 -8.65 -7.15 -5.62
N SER A 132 -8.89 -8.47 -5.69
CA SER A 132 -8.06 -9.48 -5.03
C SER A 132 -6.59 -9.46 -5.46
N GLU A 133 -6.29 -8.88 -6.62
CA GLU A 133 -4.92 -8.83 -7.13
C GLU A 133 -4.13 -7.60 -6.64
N TRP A 134 -4.78 -6.57 -6.06
CA TRP A 134 -4.08 -5.31 -5.77
C TRP A 134 -4.59 -4.50 -4.56
N THR A 135 -5.67 -4.91 -3.91
CA THR A 135 -6.15 -4.26 -2.66
C THR A 135 -6.20 -5.23 -1.48
N LYS A 136 -5.64 -4.77 -0.36
CA LYS A 136 -5.56 -5.54 0.90
C LYS A 136 -6.93 -6.04 1.38
N SER A 137 -7.98 -5.25 1.15
CA SER A 137 -9.35 -5.58 1.56
C SER A 137 -9.85 -6.91 0.99
N HIS A 138 -9.35 -7.31 -0.18
CA HIS A 138 -9.80 -8.50 -0.93
C HIS A 138 -8.76 -9.63 -0.96
N PHE A 139 -7.63 -9.50 -0.27
CA PHE A 139 -6.66 -10.59 -0.09
C PHE A 139 -7.22 -11.69 0.82
N ARG A 140 -6.78 -12.94 0.61
CA ARG A 140 -7.09 -14.07 1.50
C ARG A 140 -6.75 -13.74 2.95
N THR A 141 -7.61 -14.15 3.87
CA THR A 141 -7.42 -13.91 5.31
C THR A 141 -6.26 -14.70 5.89
N SER A 142 -5.93 -15.85 5.32
CA SER A 142 -4.79 -16.69 5.73
C SER A 142 -3.43 -16.06 5.39
N THR A 143 -3.36 -15.19 4.37
CA THR A 143 -2.12 -14.60 3.87
C THR A 143 -2.14 -13.06 3.89
N LYS A 144 -3.05 -12.48 4.68
CA LYS A 144 -3.19 -11.03 4.84
C LYS A 144 -1.95 -10.45 5.54
N CYS A 145 -1.05 -9.88 4.74
CA CYS A 145 0.07 -9.06 5.24
C CYS A 145 -0.08 -7.60 4.79
N ASP A 146 0.68 -6.70 5.39
CA ASP A 146 0.75 -5.28 5.00
C ASP A 146 1.55 -5.06 3.71
N MET A 147 2.10 -6.12 3.14
CA MET A 147 2.96 -6.04 1.96
C MET A 147 2.16 -5.80 0.69
N LEU A 148 2.46 -4.71 0.00
CA LEU A 148 1.86 -4.35 -1.28
C LEU A 148 2.88 -4.24 -2.42
N LEU A 149 4.14 -4.59 -2.16
CA LEU A 149 5.25 -4.28 -3.05
C LEU A 149 6.10 -5.53 -3.29
N SER A 150 6.47 -5.78 -4.54
CA SER A 150 7.58 -6.67 -4.89
C SER A 150 8.88 -5.87 -4.90
N ASN A 151 9.97 -6.48 -4.44
CA ASN A 151 11.34 -5.95 -4.53
C ASN A 151 11.58 -4.62 -3.77
N LEU A 152 11.20 -4.55 -2.49
CA LEU A 152 11.53 -3.38 -1.65
C LEU A 152 13.02 -3.22 -1.34
N CYS A 153 13.84 -4.26 -1.53
CA CYS A 153 15.19 -4.30 -0.95
C CYS A 153 16.34 -4.67 -1.89
N ILE A 154 16.13 -4.56 -3.20
CA ILE A 154 17.24 -4.66 -4.16
C ILE A 154 17.52 -3.25 -4.70
N PRO A 155 18.75 -2.73 -4.57
CA PRO A 155 19.15 -1.48 -5.18
C PRO A 155 18.80 -1.50 -6.67
N CYS A 156 18.26 -0.41 -7.21
CA CYS A 156 17.96 -0.36 -8.63
C CYS A 156 19.25 -0.52 -9.46
N GLY A 157 19.14 -0.94 -10.73
CA GLY A 157 20.32 -1.12 -11.59
C GLY A 157 21.24 0.10 -11.65
N HIS A 158 20.68 1.31 -11.60
CA HIS A 158 21.46 2.55 -11.51
C HIS A 158 22.30 2.63 -10.23
N ALA A 159 21.72 2.26 -9.08
CA ALA A 159 22.43 2.25 -7.81
C ALA A 159 23.55 1.20 -7.82
N LEU A 160 23.31 0.01 -8.38
CA LEU A 160 24.34 -1.03 -8.55
C LEU A 160 25.51 -0.54 -9.41
N VAL A 161 25.22 0.12 -10.54
CA VAL A 161 26.26 0.71 -11.40
C VAL A 161 27.04 1.80 -10.67
N CYS A 162 26.36 2.69 -9.93
CA CYS A 162 27.04 3.72 -9.14
C CYS A 162 27.91 3.11 -8.03
N MET A 163 27.45 2.05 -7.36
CA MET A 163 28.21 1.36 -6.32
C MET A 163 29.46 0.68 -6.89
N TRP A 164 29.31 -0.05 -8.00
CA TRP A 164 30.45 -0.66 -8.68
C TRP A 164 31.46 0.37 -9.18
N TYR A 165 30.98 1.48 -9.75
CA TYR A 165 31.87 2.58 -10.17
C TYR A 165 32.59 3.23 -8.98
N SER A 166 31.96 3.25 -7.80
CA SER A 166 32.54 3.75 -6.56
C SER A 166 33.41 2.72 -5.83
N ASN A 167 33.60 1.53 -6.42
CA ASN A 167 34.33 0.40 -5.82
C ASN A 167 33.77 -0.01 -4.45
N LEU A 168 32.46 0.15 -4.25
CA LEU A 168 31.75 -0.26 -3.04
C LEU A 168 31.09 -1.62 -3.26
N SER A 169 31.01 -2.42 -2.19
CA SER A 169 30.34 -3.71 -2.28
C SER A 169 28.83 -3.53 -2.31
N GLU A 170 28.14 -4.22 -3.20
CA GLU A 170 26.68 -4.30 -3.17
C GLU A 170 26.16 -4.80 -1.82
N TYR A 171 26.94 -5.63 -1.12
CA TYR A 171 26.62 -6.20 0.20
C TYR A 171 26.59 -5.15 1.32
N ASP A 172 27.28 -4.01 1.15
CA ASP A 172 27.32 -2.93 2.15
C ASP A 172 26.00 -2.15 2.21
N PHE A 173 25.18 -2.23 1.16
CA PHE A 173 23.96 -1.45 1.01
C PHE A 173 22.67 -2.26 1.22
N PHE A 174 22.79 -3.56 1.45
CA PHE A 174 21.65 -4.32 1.98
C PHE A 174 21.44 -3.93 3.43
N ALA A 175 20.18 -3.67 3.81
CA ALA A 175 19.87 -3.40 5.20
C ALA A 175 20.31 -4.59 6.07
N GLU A 176 20.76 -4.31 7.29
CA GLU A 176 21.38 -5.32 8.16
C GLU A 176 20.49 -6.54 8.43
N CYS A 177 19.16 -6.33 8.43
CA CYS A 177 18.17 -7.40 8.55
C CYS A 177 18.20 -8.46 7.42
N TYR A 178 18.89 -8.21 6.31
CA TYR A 178 19.07 -9.14 5.20
C TYR A 178 20.35 -9.96 5.26
N LYS A 179 21.23 -9.69 6.22
CA LYS A 179 22.49 -10.42 6.37
C LYS A 179 22.24 -11.79 7.00
N LYS A 180 23.05 -12.79 6.61
CA LYS A 180 22.94 -14.17 7.12
C LYS A 180 23.06 -14.21 8.65
N GLU A 181 23.89 -13.34 9.20
CA GLU A 181 24.11 -13.17 10.64
C GLU A 181 22.83 -12.72 11.33
N ALA A 182 22.13 -11.73 10.78
CA ALA A 182 20.85 -11.24 11.33
C ALA A 182 19.75 -12.30 11.24
N PHE A 183 19.71 -13.08 10.14
CA PHE A 183 18.81 -14.23 10.03
C PHE A 183 19.11 -15.27 11.10
N SER A 184 20.36 -15.69 11.22
CA SER A 184 20.79 -16.70 12.20
C SER A 184 20.48 -16.23 13.61
N ALA A 185 20.80 -14.97 13.96
CA ALA A 185 20.49 -14.38 15.26
C ALA A 185 18.98 -14.28 15.55
N THR A 186 18.15 -14.01 14.54
CA THR A 186 16.68 -13.96 14.70
C THR A 186 16.11 -15.32 15.11
N TYR A 187 16.69 -16.41 14.62
CA TYR A 187 16.21 -17.78 14.83
C TYR A 187 17.13 -18.64 15.72
N GLU A 188 18.20 -18.05 16.28
CA GLU A 188 19.12 -18.72 17.21
C GLU A 188 18.41 -19.13 18.50
N GLY A 189 17.41 -18.35 18.92
CA GLY A 189 16.55 -18.67 20.05
C GLY A 189 15.46 -19.68 19.69
N ALA A 190 15.25 -20.69 20.54
CA ALA A 190 14.09 -21.55 20.46
C ALA A 190 12.81 -20.76 20.73
N ILE A 191 11.96 -20.58 19.72
CA ILE A 191 10.62 -20.00 19.90
C ILE A 191 9.73 -21.10 20.48
N SER A 192 9.57 -21.11 21.81
CA SER A 192 8.62 -22.01 22.45
C SER A 192 7.20 -21.50 22.24
N PRO A 193 6.24 -22.34 21.81
CA PRO A 193 4.84 -21.95 21.70
C PRO A 193 4.34 -21.52 23.08
N MET A 194 3.82 -20.30 23.20
CA MET A 194 3.13 -19.84 24.41
C MET A 194 1.66 -20.23 24.33
N SER A 195 1.26 -21.15 25.20
CA SER A 195 -0.09 -21.72 25.27
C SER A 195 -1.18 -20.73 25.67
N SER A 196 -0.85 -19.70 26.46
CA SER A 196 -1.80 -18.68 26.92
C SER A 196 -1.11 -17.34 27.16
N ARG A 197 -1.92 -16.27 27.20
CA ARG A 197 -1.48 -14.90 27.51
C ARG A 197 -0.82 -14.78 28.88
N GLU A 198 -1.12 -15.70 29.80
CA GLU A 198 -0.60 -15.71 31.17
C GLU A 198 0.89 -16.05 31.22
N HIS A 199 1.41 -16.73 30.19
CA HIS A 199 2.81 -17.11 30.09
C HIS A 199 3.70 -16.03 29.45
N TRP A 200 3.13 -14.88 29.07
CA TRP A 200 3.90 -13.81 28.45
C TRP A 200 4.85 -13.19 29.48
N PRO A 201 6.15 -13.08 29.19
CA PRO A 201 7.09 -12.43 30.11
C PRO A 201 6.70 -10.97 30.28
N ASP A 202 6.34 -10.58 31.51
CA ASP A 202 6.11 -9.19 31.87
C ASP A 202 7.45 -8.45 31.94
N LYS A 203 7.84 -7.86 30.81
CA LYS A 203 9.10 -7.12 30.67
C LYS A 203 9.02 -5.69 31.20
N GLY A 204 7.92 -5.28 31.86
CA GLY A 204 7.74 -3.90 32.34
C GLY A 204 7.72 -2.83 31.23
N LEU A 205 7.71 -3.26 29.97
CA LEU A 205 7.50 -2.39 28.81
C LEU A 205 6.01 -2.07 28.79
N ASN A 206 5.67 -0.80 28.98
CA ASN A 206 4.30 -0.30 29.13
C ASN A 206 3.32 -1.06 28.22
N PRO A 207 2.16 -1.53 28.74
CA PRO A 207 1.14 -2.13 27.88
C PRO A 207 0.87 -1.17 26.72
N ILE A 208 0.84 -1.68 25.48
CA ILE A 208 0.55 -0.88 24.29
C ILE A 208 -0.85 -0.29 24.49
N LEU A 209 -0.90 0.93 25.01
CA LEU A 209 -2.14 1.64 25.19
C LEU A 209 -2.66 1.99 23.79
N PRO A 210 -3.98 1.85 23.57
CA PRO A 210 -4.56 2.33 22.32
C PRO A 210 -4.16 3.80 22.11
N PRO A 211 -3.91 4.22 20.86
CA PRO A 211 -3.61 5.62 20.58
C PRO A 211 -4.65 6.53 21.23
N THR A 212 -4.21 7.60 21.88
CA THR A 212 -5.11 8.62 22.41
C THR A 212 -6.04 9.07 21.28
N LYS A 213 -7.36 9.02 21.51
CA LYS A 213 -8.34 9.47 20.51
C LYS A 213 -8.01 10.91 20.11
N THR A 214 -7.48 11.09 18.91
CA THR A 214 -7.24 12.40 18.33
C THR A 214 -8.59 12.97 17.91
N VAL A 215 -9.02 14.06 18.55
CA VAL A 215 -10.17 14.83 18.06
C VAL A 215 -9.71 15.52 16.78
N LEU A 216 -10.09 14.96 15.63
CA LEU A 216 -9.77 15.54 14.33
C LEU A 216 -10.34 16.97 14.26
N PRO A 217 -9.59 17.96 13.73
CA PRO A 217 -10.13 19.29 13.48
C PRO A 217 -11.37 19.17 12.61
N GLY A 218 -12.52 19.52 13.18
CA GLY A 218 -13.78 19.54 12.44
C GLY A 218 -13.71 20.54 11.29
N LYS A 219 -14.53 20.32 10.25
CA LYS A 219 -14.65 21.22 9.09
C LYS A 219 -14.75 22.69 9.55
N PRO A 220 -13.96 23.63 8.99
CA PRO A 220 -14.09 25.04 9.30
C PRO A 220 -15.53 25.50 9.08
N LYS A 221 -16.12 26.15 10.09
CA LYS A 221 -17.49 26.66 9.99
C LYS A 221 -17.51 27.79 8.95
N LYS A 222 -18.40 27.69 7.96
CA LYS A 222 -18.63 28.73 6.93
C LYS A 222 -19.12 30.07 7.51
N SER A 223 -19.67 30.06 8.72
CA SER A 223 -20.17 31.26 9.39
C SER A 223 -19.81 31.20 10.87
N ARG A 224 -19.36 32.33 11.42
CA ARG A 224 -19.10 32.47 12.86
C ARG A 224 -20.41 32.31 13.64
N ARG A 225 -20.34 31.77 14.85
CA ARG A 225 -21.47 31.85 15.79
C ARG A 225 -21.65 33.31 16.20
N ARG A 226 -22.90 33.77 16.22
CA ARG A 226 -23.26 35.07 16.77
C ARG A 226 -23.36 34.99 18.29
N GLU A 227 -23.00 36.06 18.96
CA GLU A 227 -23.25 36.17 20.40
C GLU A 227 -24.73 36.40 20.67
N VAL A 228 -25.18 36.06 21.88
CA VAL A 228 -26.60 36.14 22.28
C VAL A 228 -27.14 37.56 22.14
N ASN A 229 -26.28 38.57 22.32
CA ASN A 229 -26.64 39.98 22.26
C ASN A 229 -26.43 40.62 20.89
N GLU A 230 -26.06 39.83 19.88
CA GLU A 230 -25.76 40.39 18.56
C GLU A 230 -27.03 40.59 17.73
N PRO A 231 -27.30 41.81 17.22
CA PRO A 231 -28.50 42.09 16.46
C PRO A 231 -28.58 41.26 15.17
N PRO A 232 -29.79 40.83 14.75
CA PRO A 232 -29.96 40.04 13.54
C PRO A 232 -29.55 40.81 12.27
N PRO A 233 -29.16 40.11 11.20
CA PRO A 233 -28.61 40.71 10.01
C PRO A 233 -29.72 41.47 9.28
N GLY A 234 -29.55 42.78 9.13
CA GLY A 234 -30.53 43.67 8.49
C GLY A 234 -31.24 44.63 9.44
N ALA A 235 -31.03 44.53 10.77
CA ALA A 235 -31.63 45.43 11.75
C ALA A 235 -31.23 46.91 11.56
N THR A 236 -30.08 47.20 10.94
CA THR A 236 -29.59 48.57 10.72
C THR A 236 -30.08 49.19 9.39
N LYS A 237 -30.83 48.47 8.55
CA LYS A 237 -31.34 49.04 7.29
C LYS A 237 -32.59 49.87 7.56
N MET A 238 -32.41 51.16 7.89
CA MET A 238 -33.52 52.12 7.80
C MET A 238 -34.02 52.20 6.36
N ARG A 239 -35.31 51.91 6.15
CA ARG A 239 -35.99 52.11 4.88
C ARG A 239 -36.10 53.62 4.64
N LYS A 240 -35.36 54.17 3.66
CA LYS A 240 -35.51 55.57 3.25
C LYS A 240 -36.98 55.82 2.87
N PHE A 241 -37.69 56.59 3.69
CA PHE A 241 -39.02 57.07 3.34
C PHE A 241 -38.85 58.14 2.26
N ARG A 242 -39.36 57.88 1.05
CA ARG A 242 -39.39 58.89 -0.02
C ARG A 242 -40.48 59.90 0.35
N GLN A 243 -40.11 61.08 0.83
CA GLN A 243 -41.04 62.21 0.86
C GLN A 243 -41.27 62.68 -0.58
N SER A 244 -42.52 62.65 -1.04
CA SER A 244 -42.92 63.33 -2.27
C SER A 244 -43.07 64.83 -1.98
N ASN A 245 -42.10 65.63 -2.40
CA ASN A 245 -42.24 67.09 -2.37
C ASN A 245 -43.03 67.53 -3.60
N ASN A 246 -44.34 67.78 -3.43
CA ASN A 246 -45.10 68.60 -4.37
C ASN A 246 -44.67 70.07 -4.16
N ARG A 247 -43.89 70.62 -5.08
CA ARG A 247 -43.70 72.07 -5.17
C ARG A 247 -44.74 72.63 -6.13
N SER A 248 -45.90 73.02 -5.60
CA SER A 248 -46.78 73.98 -6.27
C SER A 248 -46.43 75.40 -5.79
N ASN A 249 -46.09 76.24 -6.77
CA ASN A 249 -45.98 77.70 -6.73
C ASN A 249 -44.75 78.32 -6.05
N CYS A 250 -43.81 78.76 -6.88
CA CYS A 250 -43.18 80.07 -6.72
C CYS A 250 -43.41 80.86 -8.03
N LYS A 251 -43.92 82.09 -7.87
CA LYS A 251 -44.12 83.09 -8.92
C LYS A 251 -42.80 83.65 -9.43
#